data_AF-D0L0A8-F1
#
_entry.id   AF-D0L0A8-F1
#
_cell.length_a   1.000
_cell.length_b   1.000
_cell.length_c   1.000
_cell.angle_alpha   90.00
_cell.angle_beta   90.00
_cell.angle_gamma   90.00
#
_symmetry.space_group_name_H-M   'P 1'
#
loop_
_entity.id
_entity.type
_entity.pdbx_description
1 polymer ?
#
loop_
_entity_poly.entity_id
_entity_poly.type
_entity_poly.pdbx_seq_one_letter_code
_entity_poly.pdbx_strand_id
1 'polypeptide(L)' 'MLDHRRITTSLTARAIWRLRGMMLFLIGPAAGLLLVNVIFGLPAVLWWSAGAMGLLMLTIFVLMVIKERKLIRSIGSV' A
#
# COMPACT_ATOMS: atom_id res chain seq x y z
N MET A 1 15.55 13.35 21.88
CA MET A 1 14.69 13.55 20.68
C MET A 1 14.87 12.50 19.57
N LEU A 2 15.97 11.73 19.52
CA LEU A 2 16.21 10.70 18.48
C LEU A 2 15.46 9.37 18.67
N ASP A 3 14.96 9.10 19.87
CA ASP A 3 14.44 7.78 20.24
C ASP A 3 13.04 7.49 19.66
N HIS A 4 12.14 8.47 19.69
CA HIS A 4 10.81 8.34 19.11
C HIS A 4 10.82 8.01 17.61
N ARG A 5 11.82 8.53 16.87
CA ARG A 5 11.93 8.27 15.44
C ARG A 5 12.21 6.77 15.18
N ARG A 6 13.15 6.15 15.92
CA ARG A 6 13.46 4.72 15.79
C ARG A 6 12.26 3.83 16.07
N ILE A 7 11.50 4.12 17.13
CA ILE A 7 10.32 3.35 17.51
C ILE A 7 9.25 3.44 16.42
N THR A 8 9.03 4.63 15.83
CA THR A 8 8.04 4.76 14.76
C THR A 8 8.43 4.01 13.49
N THR A 9 9.72 3.97 13.15
CA THR A 9 10.23 3.27 11.97
C THR A 9 10.12 1.76 12.14
N SER A 10 10.46 1.22 13.31
CA SER A 10 10.34 -0.23 13.57
C SER A 10 8.89 -0.72 13.52
N LEU A 11 7.94 0.06 14.05
CA LEU A 11 6.52 -0.23 13.96
C LEU A 11 5.99 -0.19 12.53
N THR A 12 6.48 0.77 11.73
CA THR A 12 6.07 0.92 10.32
C THR A 12 6.62 -0.22 9.48
N ALA A 13 7.89 -0.58 9.66
CA ALA A 13 8.52 -1.72 8.98
C ALA A 13 7.80 -3.04 9.31
N ARG A 14 7.42 -3.24 10.58
CA ARG A 14 6.68 -4.44 11.01
C ARG A 14 5.27 -4.48 10.42
N ALA A 15 4.56 -3.37 10.39
CA ALA A 15 3.24 -3.27 9.77
C ALA A 15 3.29 -3.53 8.26
N ILE A 16 4.27 -2.95 7.55
CA ILE A 16 4.49 -3.18 6.12
C ILE A 16 4.83 -4.65 5.86
N TRP A 17 5.70 -5.25 6.67
CA TRP A 17 6.07 -6.65 6.53
C TRP A 17 4.88 -7.60 6.69
N ARG A 18 3.99 -7.31 7.65
CA ARG A 18 2.74 -8.06 7.84
C ARG A 18 1.76 -7.88 6.67
N LEU A 19 1.74 -6.69 6.08
CA LEU A 19 0.89 -6.33 4.94
C LEU A 19 1.53 -6.60 3.57
N ARG A 20 2.67 -7.31 3.50
CA ARG A 20 3.40 -7.60 2.25
C ARG A 20 2.53 -8.26 1.16
N GLY A 21 1.59 -9.12 1.56
CA GLY A 21 0.67 -9.78 0.62
C GLY A 21 -0.31 -8.80 -0.04
N MET A 22 -0.78 -7.80 0.71
CA MET A 22 -1.59 -6.71 0.16
C MET A 22 -0.77 -5.76 -0.70
N MET A 23 0.52 -5.59 -0.39
CA MET A 23 1.43 -4.79 -1.20
C MET A 23 1.65 -5.43 -2.59
N LEU A 24 1.77 -6.76 -2.65
CA LEU A 24 1.76 -7.54 -3.90
C LEU A 24 0.44 -7.37 -4.67
N PHE A 25 -0.70 -7.34 -3.95
CA PHE A 25 -2.02 -7.09 -4.54
C PHE A 25 -2.16 -5.66 -5.10
N LEU A 26 -1.35 -4.71 -4.63
CA LEU A 26 -1.31 -3.35 -5.19
C LEU A 26 -0.47 -3.26 -6.46
N ILE A 27 0.68 -3.96 -6.47
CA ILE A 27 1.65 -3.90 -7.57
C ILE A 27 1.20 -4.78 -8.75
N GLY A 28 0.56 -5.92 -8.48
CA GLY A 28 0.08 -6.86 -9.50
C GLY A 28 -0.85 -6.21 -10.54
N PRO A 29 -1.91 -5.50 -10.14
CA PRO A 29 -2.80 -4.80 -11.07
C PRO A 29 -2.09 -3.72 -11.90
N ALA A 30 -1.15 -2.97 -11.30
CA ALA A 30 -0.37 -1.97 -12.02
C ALA A 30 0.54 -2.61 -13.08
N ALA A 31 1.20 -3.72 -12.73
CA ALA A 31 2.02 -4.49 -13.66
C ALA A 31 1.18 -5.13 -14.78
N GLY A 32 0.00 -5.66 -14.45
CA GLY A 32 -0.95 -6.19 -15.42
C GLY A 32 -1.45 -5.12 -16.39
N LEU A 33 -1.77 -3.92 -15.89
CA LEU A 33 -2.19 -2.80 -16.72
C LEU A 33 -1.08 -2.34 -17.69
N LEU A 34 0.16 -2.24 -17.21
CA LEU A 34 1.32 -1.92 -18.04
C LEU A 34 1.53 -2.97 -19.13
N LEU A 35 1.42 -4.25 -18.80
CA LEU A 35 1.55 -5.33 -19.75
C LEU A 35 0.49 -5.24 -20.85
N VAL A 36 -0.78 -5.00 -20.47
CA VAL A 36 -1.88 -4.81 -21.44
C VAL A 36 -1.62 -3.59 -22.32
N ASN A 37 -1.11 -2.49 -21.75
CA ASN A 37 -0.79 -1.29 -22.54
C ASN A 37 0.28 -1.56 -23.59
N VAL A 38 1.33 -2.30 -23.22
CA VAL A 38 2.46 -2.63 -24.11
C VAL A 38 2.02 -3.55 -25.25
N ILE A 39 1.14 -4.52 -24.97
CA ILE A 39 0.72 -5.52 -25.97
C ILE A 39 -0.41 -5.01 -26.85
N PHE A 40 -1.43 -4.37 -26.27
CA PHE A 40 -2.69 -4.07 -26.97
C PHE A 40 -2.90 -2.57 -27.24
N GLY A 41 -2.16 -1.68 -26.58
CA GLY A 41 -2.40 -0.23 -26.62
C GLY A 41 -3.68 0.13 -25.87
N LEU A 42 -3.57 0.75 -24.69
CA LEU A 42 -4.74 1.06 -23.87
C LEU A 42 -5.37 2.41 -24.26
N PRO A 43 -6.69 2.45 -24.52
CA PRO A 43 -7.42 3.70 -24.73
C PRO A 43 -7.30 4.64 -23.51
N ALA A 44 -7.21 5.95 -23.77
CA ALA A 44 -7.00 6.98 -22.73
C ALA A 44 -8.06 6.95 -21.61
N VAL A 45 -9.29 6.52 -21.90
CA VAL A 45 -10.36 6.40 -20.90
C VAL A 45 -10.10 5.29 -19.88
N LEU A 46 -9.44 4.20 -20.29
CA LEU A 46 -9.08 3.12 -19.38
C LEU A 46 -7.92 3.52 -18.45
N TRP A 47 -7.02 4.41 -18.90
CA TRP A 47 -5.97 4.97 -18.05
C TRP A 47 -6.53 5.78 -16.88
N TRP A 48 -7.57 6.58 -17.12
CA TRP A 48 -8.25 7.31 -16.04
C TRP A 48 -8.93 6.37 -15.04
N SER A 49 -9.59 5.33 -15.53
CA SER A 49 -10.28 4.34 -14.69
C SER A 49 -9.28 3.52 -13.84
N ALA A 50 -8.18 3.09 -14.46
CA ALA A 50 -7.11 2.38 -13.78
C ALA A 50 -6.38 3.27 -12.76
N GLY A 51 -6.15 4.54 -13.09
CA GLY A 51 -5.61 5.53 -12.17
C GLY A 51 -6.52 5.75 -10.95
N ALA A 52 -7.83 5.92 -11.17
CA ALA A 52 -8.81 6.07 -10.10
C ALA A 52 -8.84 4.84 -9.18
N MET A 53 -8.84 3.63 -9.77
CA MET A 53 -8.82 2.38 -9.00
C MET A 53 -7.51 2.20 -8.22
N GLY A 54 -6.37 2.54 -8.84
CA GLY A 54 -5.06 2.52 -8.19
C GLY A 54 -4.98 3.48 -7.00
N LEU A 55 -5.55 4.68 -7.14
CA LEU A 55 -5.60 5.67 -6.07
C LEU A 55 -6.50 5.21 -4.90
N LEU A 56 -7.62 4.57 -5.20
CA LEU A 56 -8.51 3.97 -4.21
C LEU A 56 -7.81 2.84 -3.45
N MET A 57 -7.14 1.92 -4.17
CA MET A 57 -6.36 0.85 -3.57
C MET A 57 -5.22 1.38 -2.69
N LEU A 58 -4.48 2.38 -3.17
CA LEU A 58 -3.42 3.04 -2.38
C LEU A 58 -3.98 3.64 -1.09
N THR A 59 -5.15 4.29 -1.16
CA THR A 59 -5.81 4.87 0.01
C THR A 59 -6.18 3.81 1.05
N ILE A 60 -6.78 2.69 0.60
CA ILE A 60 -7.10 1.56 1.48
C ILE A 60 -5.83 1.00 2.12
N PHE A 61 -4.75 0.85 1.36
CA PHE A 61 -3.46 0.36 1.86
C PHE A 61 -2.89 1.28 2.95
N VAL A 62 -2.86 2.59 2.72
CA VAL A 62 -2.40 3.58 3.71
C VAL A 62 -3.24 3.52 4.99
N LEU A 63 -4.57 3.43 4.85
CA LEU A 63 -5.47 3.27 6.00
C LEU A 63 -5.19 2.00 6.79
N MET A 64 -4.96 0.88 6.11
CA MET A 64 -4.59 -0.38 6.77
C MET A 64 -3.26 -0.27 7.51
N VAL A 65 -2.23 0.33 6.89
CA VAL A 65 -0.93 0.54 7.55
C VAL A 65 -1.11 1.40 8.81
N ILE A 66 -1.90 2.48 8.76
CA ILE A 66 -2.16 3.33 9.92
C ILE A 66 -2.90 2.56 11.02
N LYS A 67 -3.94 1.79 10.66
CA LYS A 67 -4.69 0.96 11.62
C LYS A 67 -3.79 -0.11 12.26
N GLU A 68 -2.97 -0.79 11.46
CA GLU A 68 -2.05 -1.82 11.94
C GLU A 68 -1.01 -1.23 12.90
N ARG A 69 -0.48 -0.03 12.60
CA ARG A 69 0.42 0.69 13.51
C ARG A 69 -0.25 1.05 14.83
N LYS A 70 -1.52 1.50 14.81
CA LYS A 70 -2.29 1.78 16.03
C LYS A 70 -2.51 0.51 16.86
N LEU A 71 -2.82 -0.60 16.20
CA LEU A 71 -3.08 -1.89 16.84
C LEU A 71 -1.81 -2.45 17.51
N ILE A 72 -0.66 -2.43 16.83
CA ILE A 72 0.63 -2.86 17.41
C ILE A 72 1.01 -1.97 18.61
N ARG A 73 0.78 -0.66 18.54
CA ARG A 73 1.02 0.26 19.66
C ARG A 73 0.13 -0.06 20.86
N SER A 74 -1.14 -0.38 20.64
CA SER A 74 -2.10 -0.74 21.70
C SER A 74 -1.76 -2.05 22.41
N ILE A 75 -1.22 -3.03 21.68
CA ILE A 75 -0.80 -4.31 22.27
C ILE A 75 0.48 -4.14 23.10
N GLY A 76 1.39 -3.26 22.68
CA GLY A 76 2.65 -3.00 23.40
C GLY A 76 2.54 -2.07 24.61
N SER A 77 1.34 -1.58 24.94
CA SER A 77 1.09 -0.71 26.11
C SER A 77 0.39 -1.43 27.27
N VAL A 78 0.23 -2.75 27.17
CA VAL A 78 -0.23 -3.66 28.24
C VAL A 78 0.99 -4.45 28.72
#